data_AF-A0AA90PRV6-F1
#
_entry.id   AF-A0AA90PRV6-F1
#
_cell.length_a   1.000
_cell.length_b   1.000
_cell.length_c   1.000
_cell.angle_alpha   90.00
_cell.angle_beta   90.00
_cell.angle_gamma   90.00
#
_symmetry.space_group_name_H-M   'P 1'
#
loop_
_entity.id
_entity.type
_entity.pdbx_description
1 polymer ?
#
loop_
_entity_poly.entity_id
_entity_poly.type
_entity_poly.pdbx_seq_one_letter_code
_entity_poly.pdbx_strand_id
1 'polypeptide(L)'
;MKPKISIGSLGGTISMTSSKSNQGIAPKLSAKDFIELLPDIEKIASIDAESLFALPSGHLKFEMLLEALRWAKKQVELGSNGVILTQGTDTLEESAFFCDLFWDKSEPLILMGAMRSPEMLGAEGIRNLYNSILSASSPNSRNRGVMVVMNDAIHVPRWMRKSHSLAVETFCSDGKTHGFVAEGRVEYFCPPLQRVVLPLPSCLCKKIFLWEQTLDVDIGVLDWVKASVDGLVISGFGAGHVSLETAQRLKEIIECMPVIIATRTTEGPTAYSTYGYIGSEIDCIKQGAMMAGYLSAKKARILLWAILNNNLGMKYFQDYLDKMIY
;
A
#
# COMPACT_ATOMS: atom_id res chain seq x y z
N MET A 1 -31.21 -10.88 -1.05
CA MET A 1 -30.43 -10.88 -2.30
C MET A 1 -28.97 -11.14 -1.90
N LYS A 2 -28.24 -12.02 -2.60
CA LYS A 2 -26.83 -12.28 -2.27
C LYS A 2 -25.98 -11.05 -2.61
N PRO A 3 -24.94 -10.73 -1.84
CA PRO A 3 -24.06 -9.62 -2.17
C PRO A 3 -23.38 -9.87 -3.52
N LYS A 4 -23.32 -8.82 -4.34
CA LYS A 4 -22.58 -8.82 -5.61
C LYS A 4 -21.14 -8.42 -5.32
N ILE A 5 -20.16 -9.22 -5.72
CA ILE A 5 -18.74 -8.97 -5.52
C ILE A 5 -18.05 -8.92 -6.88
N SER A 6 -17.29 -7.85 -7.13
CA SER A 6 -16.53 -7.70 -8.37
C SER A 6 -15.04 -7.97 -8.11
N ILE A 7 -14.40 -8.79 -8.95
CA ILE A 7 -12.99 -9.19 -8.79
C ILE A 7 -12.20 -8.76 -10.03
N GLY A 8 -11.20 -7.90 -9.83
CA GLY A 8 -10.30 -7.41 -10.87
C GLY A 8 -8.90 -7.98 -10.70
N SER A 9 -8.36 -8.68 -11.69
CA SER A 9 -6.97 -9.14 -11.63
C SER A 9 -6.01 -8.13 -12.24
N LEU A 10 -4.97 -7.77 -11.49
CA LEU A 10 -3.83 -6.96 -11.97
C LEU A 10 -2.65 -7.85 -12.39
N GLY A 11 -2.77 -9.18 -12.24
CA GLY A 11 -1.72 -10.17 -12.40
C GLY A 11 -1.20 -10.71 -11.06
N GLY A 12 0.05 -11.17 -11.06
CA GLY A 12 0.73 -11.74 -9.89
C GLY A 12 0.56 -13.24 -9.71
N THR A 13 1.22 -13.77 -8.67
CA THR A 13 1.48 -15.19 -8.41
C THR A 13 0.24 -16.08 -8.47
N ILE A 14 -0.93 -15.58 -8.04
CA ILE A 14 -2.19 -16.33 -8.14
C ILE A 14 -2.50 -16.65 -9.60
N SER A 15 -2.43 -15.68 -10.50
CA SER A 15 -2.68 -15.86 -11.94
C SER A 15 -1.53 -16.52 -12.74
N MET A 16 -0.42 -16.85 -12.08
CA MET A 16 0.80 -17.33 -12.73
C MET A 16 1.01 -18.82 -12.43
N THR A 17 1.10 -19.64 -13.48
CA THR A 17 1.38 -21.08 -13.41
C THR A 17 2.75 -21.40 -13.99
N SER A 18 3.49 -22.39 -13.46
CA SER A 18 4.78 -22.80 -14.04
C SER A 18 4.61 -23.31 -15.49
N SER A 19 5.39 -22.79 -16.43
CA SER A 19 5.53 -23.44 -17.75
C SER A 19 6.36 -24.72 -17.60
N LYS A 20 6.07 -25.77 -18.39
CA LYS A 20 6.77 -27.08 -18.33
C LYS A 20 8.26 -27.05 -18.73
N SER A 21 8.85 -25.87 -18.90
CA SER A 21 10.27 -25.67 -19.19
C SER A 21 10.90 -24.82 -18.07
N ASN A 22 12.21 -24.97 -17.84
CA ASN A 22 13.03 -24.29 -16.82
C ASN A 22 13.06 -22.73 -16.90
N GLN A 23 12.00 -22.07 -17.37
CA GLN A 23 11.91 -20.63 -17.62
C GLN A 23 11.09 -19.86 -16.56
N GLY A 24 10.71 -20.50 -15.46
CA GLY A 24 9.95 -19.84 -14.39
C GLY A 24 8.44 -19.74 -14.67
N ILE A 25 7.75 -19.03 -13.77
CA ILE A 25 6.28 -18.96 -13.70
C ILE A 25 5.75 -17.94 -14.71
N ALA A 26 4.78 -18.32 -15.55
CA ALA A 26 4.19 -17.47 -16.58
C ALA A 26 2.66 -17.32 -16.41
N PRO A 27 2.02 -16.21 -16.84
CA PRO A 27 0.59 -15.99 -16.65
C PRO A 27 -0.23 -17.00 -17.45
N LYS A 28 -1.23 -17.64 -16.85
CA LYS A 28 -2.06 -18.63 -17.58
C LYS A 28 -3.50 -18.79 -17.11
N LEU A 29 -3.83 -18.48 -15.85
CA LEU A 29 -5.19 -18.65 -15.31
C LEU A 29 -5.95 -17.33 -15.30
N SER A 30 -7.18 -17.35 -15.80
CA SER A 30 -8.12 -16.24 -15.78
C SER A 30 -8.77 -16.09 -14.40
N ALA A 31 -9.32 -14.91 -14.09
CA ALA A 31 -10.04 -14.69 -12.82
C ALA A 31 -11.24 -15.63 -12.62
N LYS A 32 -11.83 -16.16 -13.71
CA LYS A 32 -12.93 -17.13 -13.65
C LYS A 32 -12.47 -18.51 -13.19
N ASP A 33 -11.30 -18.95 -13.63
CA ASP A 33 -10.75 -20.27 -13.28
C ASP A 33 -10.53 -20.38 -11.75
N PHE A 34 -10.19 -19.27 -11.07
CA PHE A 34 -10.07 -19.25 -9.60
C PHE A 34 -11.39 -19.38 -8.87
N ILE A 35 -12.48 -18.88 -9.45
CA ILE A 35 -13.80 -18.91 -8.82
C ILE A 35 -14.36 -20.33 -8.84
N GLU A 36 -14.13 -21.09 -9.91
CA GLU A 36 -14.57 -22.48 -10.03
C GLU A 36 -13.92 -23.41 -8.99
N LEU A 37 -12.75 -23.02 -8.47
CA LEU A 37 -12.05 -23.75 -7.40
C LEU A 37 -12.60 -23.47 -5.99
N LEU A 38 -13.49 -22.48 -5.83
CA LEU A 38 -14.03 -22.11 -4.52
C LEU A 38 -15.32 -22.89 -4.22
N PRO A 39 -15.29 -23.83 -3.26
CA PRO A 39 -16.48 -24.60 -2.92
C PRO A 39 -17.57 -23.69 -2.33
N ASP A 40 -18.81 -23.93 -2.73
CA ASP A 40 -20.00 -23.26 -2.19
C ASP A 40 -20.00 -21.72 -2.31
N ILE A 41 -19.15 -21.14 -3.15
CA ILE A 41 -19.01 -19.69 -3.25
C ILE A 41 -20.28 -19.00 -3.71
N GLU A 42 -21.06 -19.68 -4.55
CA GLU A 42 -22.37 -19.20 -5.00
C GLU A 42 -23.37 -19.06 -3.85
N LYS A 43 -23.21 -19.79 -2.73
CA LYS A 43 -24.06 -19.62 -1.55
C LYS A 43 -23.76 -18.31 -0.81
N ILE A 44 -22.53 -17.81 -0.94
CA ILE A 44 -22.01 -16.63 -0.24
C ILE A 44 -22.28 -15.36 -1.03
N ALA A 45 -21.91 -15.32 -2.31
CA ALA A 45 -21.95 -14.11 -3.13
C ALA A 45 -22.22 -14.43 -4.61
N SER A 46 -22.71 -13.42 -5.35
CA SER A 46 -22.68 -13.41 -6.81
C SER A 46 -21.39 -12.74 -7.25
N ILE A 47 -20.58 -13.42 -8.07
CA ILE A 47 -19.22 -12.96 -8.41
C ILE A 47 -19.14 -12.60 -9.89
N ASP A 48 -18.65 -11.39 -10.17
CA ASP A 48 -18.24 -10.94 -11.49
C ASP A 48 -16.71 -10.78 -11.50
N ALA A 49 -16.02 -11.46 -12.42
CA ALA A 49 -14.56 -11.45 -12.50
C ALA A 49 -14.07 -10.90 -13.85
N GLU A 50 -13.06 -10.03 -13.81
CA GLU A 50 -12.43 -9.41 -14.96
C GLU A 50 -10.90 -9.37 -14.81
N SER A 51 -10.17 -9.60 -15.90
CA SER A 51 -8.72 -9.40 -15.95
C SER A 51 -8.42 -8.01 -16.48
N LEU A 52 -7.91 -7.12 -15.61
CA LEU A 52 -7.58 -5.73 -15.97
C LEU A 52 -6.18 -5.64 -16.55
N PHE A 53 -5.23 -6.33 -15.92
CA PHE A 53 -3.84 -6.45 -16.36
C PHE A 53 -3.29 -7.85 -16.10
N ALA A 54 -2.14 -8.15 -16.67
CA ALA A 54 -1.40 -9.40 -16.47
C ALA A 54 0.09 -9.12 -16.22
N LEU A 55 0.39 -8.34 -15.18
CA LEU A 55 1.74 -7.84 -14.91
C LEU A 55 2.32 -8.41 -13.59
N PRO A 56 3.64 -8.62 -13.52
CA PRO A 56 4.34 -8.73 -12.24
C PRO A 56 4.14 -7.45 -11.42
N SER A 57 4.01 -7.57 -10.10
CA SER A 57 3.70 -6.44 -9.22
C SER A 57 4.77 -5.33 -9.26
N GLY A 58 6.03 -5.67 -9.52
CA GLY A 58 7.12 -4.70 -9.70
C GLY A 58 7.03 -3.88 -11.00
N HIS A 59 6.16 -4.25 -11.94
CA HIS A 59 5.95 -3.50 -13.19
C HIS A 59 4.73 -2.56 -13.12
N LEU A 60 3.98 -2.59 -12.02
CA LEU A 60 2.82 -1.71 -11.84
C LEU A 60 3.26 -0.27 -11.69
N LYS A 61 2.48 0.63 -12.31
CA LYS A 61 2.67 2.08 -12.23
C LYS A 61 1.44 2.74 -11.65
N PHE A 62 1.58 3.97 -11.17
CA PHE A 62 0.46 4.74 -10.60
C PHE A 62 -0.67 4.96 -11.61
N GLU A 63 -0.37 5.13 -12.90
CA GLU A 63 -1.36 5.21 -13.98
C GLU A 63 -2.28 3.97 -13.99
N MET A 64 -1.69 2.79 -13.89
CA MET A 64 -2.40 1.50 -13.90
C MET A 64 -3.22 1.32 -12.63
N LEU A 65 -2.69 1.73 -11.48
CA LEU A 65 -3.45 1.71 -10.22
C LEU A 65 -4.63 2.67 -10.25
N LEU A 66 -4.52 3.84 -10.90
CA LEU A 66 -5.65 4.74 -11.11
C LEU A 66 -6.71 4.13 -12.02
N GLU A 67 -6.30 3.42 -13.07
CA GLU A 67 -7.23 2.68 -13.94
C GLU A 67 -7.97 1.58 -13.19
N ALA A 68 -7.26 0.76 -12.41
CA ALA A 68 -7.84 -0.26 -11.55
C ALA A 68 -8.81 0.35 -10.51
N LEU A 69 -8.43 1.48 -9.92
CA LEU A 69 -9.27 2.20 -8.95
C LEU A 69 -10.54 2.76 -9.60
N ARG A 70 -10.45 3.35 -10.81
CA ARG A 70 -11.62 3.83 -11.56
C ARG A 70 -12.54 2.68 -11.91
N TRP A 71 -11.99 1.54 -12.35
CA TRP A 71 -12.76 0.32 -12.56
C TRP A 71 -13.47 -0.11 -11.28
N ALA A 72 -12.78 -0.17 -10.14
CA ALA A 72 -13.37 -0.56 -8.86
C ALA A 72 -14.51 0.39 -8.43
N LYS A 73 -14.33 1.71 -8.57
CA LYS A 73 -15.38 2.70 -8.28
C LYS A 73 -16.60 2.51 -9.19
N LYS A 74 -16.39 2.24 -10.48
CA LYS A 74 -17.45 1.94 -11.43
C LYS A 74 -18.22 0.67 -11.07
N GLN A 75 -17.54 -0.37 -10.58
CA GLN A 75 -18.21 -1.60 -10.13
C GLN A 75 -19.16 -1.34 -8.97
N VAL A 76 -18.75 -0.50 -8.01
CA VAL A 76 -19.62 -0.06 -6.90
C VAL A 76 -20.85 0.70 -7.44
N GLU A 77 -20.65 1.60 -8.40
CA GLU A 77 -21.75 2.33 -9.05
C GLU A 77 -22.72 1.41 -9.80
N LEU A 78 -22.23 0.29 -10.33
CA LEU A 78 -23.03 -0.78 -10.94
C LEU A 78 -23.65 -1.75 -9.91
N GLY A 79 -23.61 -1.42 -8.62
CA GLY A 79 -24.26 -2.17 -7.55
C GLY A 79 -23.41 -3.27 -6.91
N SER A 80 -22.09 -3.27 -7.11
CA SER A 80 -21.19 -4.17 -6.38
C SER A 80 -21.15 -3.79 -4.90
N ASN A 81 -21.36 -4.76 -4.02
CA ASN A 81 -21.33 -4.59 -2.57
C ASN A 81 -19.90 -4.58 -1.99
N GLY A 82 -18.92 -5.04 -2.76
CA GLY A 82 -17.52 -5.03 -2.41
C GLY A 82 -16.67 -5.40 -3.62
N VAL A 83 -15.46 -4.85 -3.69
CA VAL A 83 -14.55 -5.06 -4.83
C VAL A 83 -13.26 -5.70 -4.34
N ILE A 84 -12.72 -6.64 -5.10
CA ILE A 84 -11.45 -7.32 -4.81
C ILE A 84 -10.49 -7.06 -5.96
N LEU A 85 -9.26 -6.66 -5.67
CA LEU A 85 -8.17 -6.59 -6.62
C LEU A 85 -7.10 -7.63 -6.26
N THR A 86 -6.81 -8.53 -7.19
CA THR A 86 -5.75 -9.54 -7.01
C THR A 86 -4.45 -9.06 -7.63
N GLN A 87 -3.33 -9.18 -6.90
CA GLN A 87 -2.02 -8.69 -7.34
C GLN A 87 -0.88 -9.57 -6.82
N GLY A 88 0.32 -9.43 -7.41
CA GLY A 88 1.57 -9.91 -6.82
C GLY A 88 1.93 -9.17 -5.53
N THR A 89 2.62 -9.87 -4.63
CA THR A 89 2.80 -9.42 -3.24
C THR A 89 3.92 -8.40 -3.05
N ASP A 90 4.85 -8.23 -4.01
CA ASP A 90 6.04 -7.39 -3.81
C ASP A 90 5.72 -5.91 -3.58
N THR A 91 4.72 -5.39 -4.29
CA THR A 91 4.27 -3.99 -4.17
C THR A 91 2.86 -3.88 -3.58
N LEU A 92 2.32 -4.97 -3.00
CA LEU A 92 0.95 -5.00 -2.49
C LEU A 92 0.71 -3.94 -1.39
N GLU A 93 1.71 -3.69 -0.53
CA GLU A 93 1.63 -2.64 0.49
C GLU A 93 1.52 -1.23 -0.11
N GLU A 94 2.22 -0.97 -1.22
CA GLU A 94 2.23 0.31 -1.92
C GLU A 94 0.92 0.51 -2.68
N SER A 95 0.48 -0.51 -3.43
CA SER A 95 -0.79 -0.47 -4.17
C SER A 95 -1.98 -0.30 -3.24
N ALA A 96 -2.01 -1.01 -2.11
CA ALA A 96 -3.10 -0.91 -1.16
C ALA A 96 -3.16 0.48 -0.51
N PHE A 97 -1.99 1.03 -0.15
CA PHE A 97 -1.91 2.38 0.40
C PHE A 97 -2.32 3.42 -0.65
N PHE A 98 -1.85 3.29 -1.89
CA PHE A 98 -2.24 4.13 -3.02
C PHE A 98 -3.77 4.14 -3.20
N CYS A 99 -4.40 2.97 -3.24
CA CYS A 99 -5.86 2.89 -3.35
C CYS A 99 -6.57 3.51 -2.14
N ASP A 100 -6.05 3.33 -0.91
CA ASP A 100 -6.65 3.89 0.32
C ASP A 100 -6.73 5.41 0.27
N LEU A 101 -5.71 6.07 -0.30
CA LEU A 101 -5.69 7.53 -0.43
C LEU A 101 -6.84 8.08 -1.30
N PHE A 102 -7.40 7.27 -2.19
CA PHE A 102 -8.35 7.74 -3.20
C PHE A 102 -9.71 7.03 -3.16
N TRP A 103 -9.90 6.08 -2.24
CA TRP A 103 -11.13 5.31 -2.11
C TRP A 103 -12.18 6.00 -1.23
N ASP A 104 -13.19 6.59 -1.88
CA ASP A 104 -14.27 7.38 -1.29
C ASP A 104 -15.58 6.62 -1.08
N LYS A 105 -15.62 5.33 -1.42
CA LYS A 105 -16.83 4.52 -1.30
C LYS A 105 -16.99 3.93 0.10
N SER A 106 -18.23 3.63 0.46
CA SER A 106 -18.57 2.93 1.70
C SER A 106 -18.35 1.43 1.61
N GLU A 107 -18.41 0.88 0.40
CA GLU A 107 -18.14 -0.50 0.06
C GLU A 107 -16.64 -0.80 0.26
N PRO A 108 -16.28 -1.99 0.77
CA PRO A 108 -14.88 -2.35 0.93
C PRO A 108 -14.20 -2.56 -0.43
N LEU A 109 -12.98 -2.03 -0.56
CA LEU A 109 -12.05 -2.43 -1.60
C LEU A 109 -10.95 -3.28 -0.97
N ILE A 110 -10.86 -4.54 -1.38
CA ILE A 110 -9.91 -5.50 -0.82
C ILE A 110 -8.80 -5.75 -1.83
N LEU A 111 -7.55 -5.58 -1.42
CA LEU A 111 -6.41 -6.08 -2.19
C LEU A 111 -5.93 -7.40 -1.57
N MET A 112 -5.53 -8.33 -2.43
CA MET A 112 -5.01 -9.62 -1.96
C MET A 112 -4.01 -10.21 -2.96
N GLY A 113 -3.22 -11.18 -2.48
CA GLY A 113 -2.25 -11.90 -3.29
C GLY A 113 -1.90 -13.27 -2.72
N ALA A 114 -0.85 -13.89 -3.25
CA ALA A 114 -0.27 -15.12 -2.72
C ALA A 114 1.26 -15.07 -2.80
N MET A 115 1.90 -15.64 -1.80
CA MET A 115 3.34 -15.87 -1.75
C MET A 115 3.73 -17.11 -2.54
N ARG A 116 2.85 -18.11 -2.62
CA ARG A 116 3.07 -19.35 -3.36
C ARG A 116 2.27 -19.41 -4.67
N SER A 117 2.85 -20.02 -5.71
CA SER A 117 2.14 -20.35 -6.95
C SER A 117 1.08 -21.43 -6.70
N PRO A 118 0.03 -21.50 -7.54
CA PRO A 118 -1.07 -22.43 -7.33
C PRO A 118 -0.66 -23.91 -7.31
N GLU A 119 0.46 -24.28 -7.95
CA GLU A 119 0.95 -25.67 -8.01
C GLU A 119 1.78 -26.09 -6.79
N MET A 120 2.22 -25.13 -5.96
CA MET A 120 3.05 -25.46 -4.80
C MET A 120 2.23 -26.07 -3.67
N LEU A 121 2.83 -27.04 -2.96
CA LEU A 121 2.23 -27.60 -1.75
C LEU A 121 2.02 -26.49 -0.71
N GLY A 122 0.81 -26.46 -0.14
CA GLY A 122 0.41 -25.43 0.82
C GLY A 122 0.17 -24.05 0.19
N ALA A 123 -0.13 -23.97 -1.11
CA ALA A 123 -0.51 -22.72 -1.75
C ALA A 123 -1.79 -22.12 -1.12
N GLU A 124 -1.68 -20.86 -0.73
CA GLU A 124 -2.68 -20.13 0.04
C GLU A 124 -3.56 -19.19 -0.80
N GLY A 125 -3.31 -19.07 -2.11
CA GLY A 125 -4.01 -18.11 -2.96
C GLY A 125 -5.54 -18.27 -2.98
N ILE A 126 -6.03 -19.51 -3.09
CA ILE A 126 -7.47 -19.81 -3.03
C ILE A 126 -8.05 -19.45 -1.67
N ARG A 127 -7.34 -19.75 -0.58
CA ARG A 127 -7.76 -19.42 0.78
C ARG A 127 -7.84 -17.90 0.99
N ASN A 128 -6.82 -17.16 0.55
CA ASN A 128 -6.81 -15.70 0.62
C ASN A 128 -7.97 -15.10 -0.20
N LEU A 129 -8.24 -15.66 -1.39
CA LEU A 129 -9.35 -15.20 -2.24
C LEU A 129 -10.71 -15.47 -1.58
N TYR A 130 -10.92 -16.68 -1.04
CA TYR A 130 -12.13 -17.03 -0.29
C TYR A 130 -12.39 -16.07 0.88
N ASN A 131 -11.36 -15.82 1.70
CA ASN A 131 -11.43 -14.89 2.82
C ASN A 131 -11.67 -13.44 2.37
N SER A 132 -11.12 -13.05 1.22
CA SER A 132 -11.38 -11.76 0.61
C SER A 132 -12.85 -11.64 0.19
N ILE A 133 -13.46 -12.69 -0.36
CA ILE A 133 -14.88 -12.69 -0.73
C ILE A 133 -15.77 -12.61 0.51
N LEU A 134 -15.47 -13.37 1.57
CA LEU A 134 -16.16 -13.25 2.85
C LEU A 134 -16.06 -11.83 3.42
N SER A 135 -14.85 -11.26 3.43
CA SER A 135 -14.60 -9.90 3.89
C SER A 135 -15.33 -8.86 3.05
N ALA A 136 -15.32 -8.99 1.73
CA ALA A 136 -16.03 -8.07 0.82
C ALA A 136 -17.56 -8.17 0.97
N SER A 137 -18.06 -9.36 1.34
CA SER A 137 -19.48 -9.64 1.55
C SER A 137 -19.99 -9.24 2.94
N SER A 138 -19.10 -9.02 3.89
CA SER A 138 -19.47 -8.74 5.29
C SER A 138 -20.01 -7.32 5.45
N PRO A 139 -21.20 -7.12 6.04
CA PRO A 139 -21.73 -5.80 6.35
C PRO A 139 -20.80 -4.98 7.27
N ASN A 140 -20.07 -5.65 8.17
CA ASN A 140 -19.14 -5.00 9.09
C ASN A 140 -17.87 -4.47 8.42
N SER A 141 -17.64 -4.81 7.14
CA SER A 141 -16.54 -4.30 6.32
C SER A 141 -16.82 -2.91 5.73
N ARG A 142 -18.08 -2.47 5.76
CA ARG A 142 -18.45 -1.15 5.22
C ARG A 142 -17.79 -0.03 6.01
N ASN A 143 -17.49 1.06 5.32
CA ASN A 143 -16.84 2.27 5.83
C ASN A 143 -15.41 2.08 6.35
N ARG A 144 -14.79 0.91 6.15
CA ARG A 144 -13.39 0.63 6.53
C ARG A 144 -12.38 0.99 5.44
N GLY A 145 -12.85 1.35 4.25
CA GLY A 145 -12.02 1.78 3.15
C GLY A 145 -11.33 0.63 2.45
N VAL A 146 -10.04 0.79 2.19
CA VAL A 146 -9.23 -0.27 1.60
C VAL A 146 -8.72 -1.21 2.69
N MET A 147 -8.76 -2.50 2.42
CA MET A 147 -8.21 -3.54 3.29
C MET A 147 -7.32 -4.48 2.49
N VAL A 148 -6.40 -5.14 3.18
CA VAL A 148 -5.62 -6.23 2.60
C VAL A 148 -5.92 -7.51 3.36
N VAL A 149 -6.28 -8.57 2.64
CA VAL A 149 -6.62 -9.87 3.25
C VAL A 149 -5.59 -10.91 2.81
N MET A 150 -4.76 -11.34 3.76
CA MET A 150 -3.65 -12.26 3.54
C MET A 150 -3.52 -13.19 4.76
N ASN A 151 -3.38 -14.49 4.54
CA ASN A 151 -3.14 -15.47 5.60
C ASN A 151 -4.14 -15.35 6.77
N ASP A 152 -5.44 -15.35 6.44
CA ASP A 152 -6.58 -15.14 7.36
C ASP A 152 -6.63 -13.76 8.06
N ALA A 153 -5.57 -12.95 7.99
CA ALA A 153 -5.48 -11.62 8.62
C ALA A 153 -6.05 -10.51 7.71
N ILE A 154 -6.69 -9.53 8.35
CA ILE A 154 -7.22 -8.32 7.70
C ILE A 154 -6.40 -7.10 8.16
N HIS A 155 -5.70 -6.49 7.21
CA HIS A 155 -4.82 -5.36 7.44
C HIS A 155 -5.39 -4.06 6.90
N VAL A 156 -5.04 -2.94 7.56
CA VAL A 156 -5.28 -1.60 7.03
C VAL A 156 -4.00 -1.11 6.32
N PRO A 157 -4.09 -0.60 5.08
CA PRO A 157 -2.91 -0.30 4.27
C PRO A 157 -1.91 0.66 4.91
N ARG A 158 -2.37 1.70 5.63
CA ARG A 158 -1.47 2.66 6.28
C ARG A 158 -0.55 2.02 7.33
N TRP A 159 -0.97 0.93 7.96
CA TRP A 159 -0.22 0.20 8.98
C TRP A 159 0.47 -1.06 8.48
N MET A 160 0.06 -1.59 7.32
CA MET A 160 0.55 -2.87 6.81
C MET A 160 1.95 -2.78 6.18
N ARG A 161 2.82 -3.77 6.39
CA ARG A 161 4.06 -3.93 5.61
C ARG A 161 4.35 -5.38 5.24
N LYS A 162 5.07 -5.61 4.15
CA LYS A 162 5.67 -6.92 3.81
C LYS A 162 6.97 -7.07 4.60
N SER A 163 6.99 -7.95 5.59
CA SER A 163 8.12 -8.12 6.54
C SER A 163 9.10 -9.22 6.15
N HIS A 164 8.70 -10.13 5.26
CA HIS A 164 9.49 -11.29 4.87
C HIS A 164 9.42 -11.55 3.36
N SER A 165 10.53 -11.92 2.73
CA SER A 165 10.60 -12.15 1.28
C SER A 165 9.86 -13.41 0.83
N LEU A 166 9.87 -14.48 1.63
CA LEU A 166 9.34 -15.80 1.26
C LEU A 166 8.20 -16.37 2.14
N ALA A 167 8.04 -15.94 3.39
CA ALA A 167 7.07 -16.52 4.31
C ALA A 167 5.64 -16.14 3.93
N VAL A 168 4.68 -17.05 4.17
CA VAL A 168 3.25 -16.76 3.97
C VAL A 168 2.74 -15.71 4.95
N GLU A 169 3.17 -15.78 6.20
CA GLU A 169 2.92 -14.78 7.25
C GLU A 169 3.84 -13.56 7.11
N THR A 170 3.96 -13.01 5.89
CA THR A 170 4.86 -11.87 5.64
C THR A 170 4.22 -10.53 5.98
N PHE A 171 2.91 -10.39 5.82
CA PHE A 171 2.23 -9.12 6.06
C PHE A 171 1.98 -8.93 7.55
N CYS A 172 2.58 -7.90 8.13
CA CYS A 172 2.34 -7.49 9.51
C CYS A 172 1.83 -6.05 9.54
N SER A 173 1.33 -5.61 10.69
CA SER A 173 0.88 -4.23 10.89
C SER A 173 1.43 -3.70 12.21
N ASP A 174 1.96 -2.48 12.17
CA ASP A 174 2.39 -1.79 13.38
C ASP A 174 1.18 -1.66 14.31
N GLY A 175 1.31 -2.11 15.56
CA GLY A 175 0.20 -2.10 16.53
C GLY A 175 -0.80 -3.25 16.45
N LYS A 176 -0.53 -4.30 15.65
CA LYS A 176 -1.32 -5.54 15.39
C LYS A 176 -2.29 -5.48 14.19
N THR A 177 -2.70 -6.68 13.76
CA THR A 177 -3.73 -6.89 12.72
C THR A 177 -5.07 -6.30 13.17
N HIS A 178 -5.85 -5.76 12.22
CA HIS A 178 -7.09 -5.03 12.51
C HIS A 178 -8.35 -5.91 12.50
N GLY A 179 -8.24 -7.11 11.95
CA GLY A 179 -9.28 -8.13 11.95
C GLY A 179 -8.76 -9.49 11.49
N PHE A 180 -9.61 -10.49 11.55
CA PHE A 180 -9.26 -11.87 11.21
C PHE A 180 -10.47 -12.57 10.59
N VAL A 181 -10.22 -13.56 9.73
CA VAL A 181 -11.24 -14.45 9.19
C VAL A 181 -11.12 -15.82 9.88
N ALA A 182 -11.90 -16.02 10.94
CA ALA A 182 -11.92 -17.25 11.72
C ALA A 182 -13.13 -18.10 11.33
N GLU A 183 -12.89 -19.33 10.86
CA GLU A 183 -13.97 -20.31 10.56
C GLU A 183 -15.09 -19.73 9.66
N GLY A 184 -14.72 -18.92 8.66
CA GLY A 184 -15.65 -18.28 7.75
C GLY A 184 -16.34 -17.01 8.30
N ARG A 185 -15.97 -16.57 9.50
CA ARG A 185 -16.48 -15.34 10.13
C ARG A 185 -15.45 -14.23 10.02
N VAL A 186 -15.92 -13.05 9.60
CA VAL A 186 -15.09 -11.84 9.49
C VAL A 186 -15.21 -11.07 10.80
N GLU A 187 -14.11 -10.98 11.54
CA GLU A 187 -14.04 -10.37 12.85
C GLU A 187 -13.12 -9.16 12.83
N TYR A 188 -13.55 -8.04 13.40
CA TYR A 188 -12.76 -6.81 13.50
C TYR A 188 -12.53 -6.49 14.97
N PHE A 189 -11.28 -6.17 15.32
CA PHE A 189 -10.90 -5.87 16.71
C PHE A 189 -11.09 -4.39 17.07
N CYS A 190 -11.21 -3.52 16.06
CA CYS A 190 -11.40 -2.08 16.21
C CYS A 190 -12.55 -1.57 15.33
N PRO A 191 -13.20 -0.45 15.70
CA PRO A 191 -14.13 0.26 14.80
C PRO A 191 -13.39 0.77 13.54
N PRO A 192 -14.12 1.18 12.48
CA PRO A 192 -13.50 1.80 11.31
C PRO A 192 -12.63 3.01 11.71
N LEU A 193 -11.41 3.10 11.18
CA LEU A 193 -10.50 4.19 11.46
C LEU A 193 -10.98 5.50 10.80
N GLN A 194 -10.56 6.64 11.32
CA GLN A 194 -10.74 7.91 10.62
C GLN A 194 -9.89 7.89 9.34
N ARG A 195 -10.54 8.10 8.19
CA ARG A 195 -9.89 8.08 6.88
C ARG A 195 -9.70 9.48 6.33
N VAL A 196 -8.63 9.63 5.56
CA VAL A 196 -8.35 10.82 4.74
C VAL A 196 -8.39 10.35 3.31
N VAL A 197 -9.38 10.86 2.57
CA VAL A 197 -9.53 10.58 1.15
C VAL A 197 -9.17 11.84 0.39
N LEU A 198 -8.19 11.73 -0.49
CA LEU A 198 -7.73 12.79 -1.37
C LEU A 198 -8.51 12.75 -2.69
N PRO A 199 -8.63 13.89 -3.39
CA PRO A 199 -9.09 13.90 -4.77
C PRO A 199 -8.13 13.09 -5.66
N LEU A 200 -8.66 12.54 -6.75
CA LEU A 200 -7.82 11.90 -7.77
C LEU A 200 -6.82 12.92 -8.34
N PRO A 201 -5.56 12.52 -8.57
CA PRO A 201 -4.49 13.43 -9.01
C PRO A 201 -4.85 14.13 -10.33
N SER A 202 -4.66 15.45 -10.36
CA SER A 202 -4.93 16.30 -11.52
C SER A 202 -3.91 16.15 -12.66
N CYS A 203 -2.70 15.71 -12.32
CA CYS A 203 -1.63 15.36 -13.25
C CYS A 203 -0.83 14.17 -12.71
N LEU A 204 0.13 13.64 -13.46
CA LEU A 204 1.01 12.54 -13.02
C LEU A 204 2.50 12.90 -13.23
N CYS A 205 2.80 14.19 -13.37
CA CYS A 205 4.12 14.66 -13.77
C CYS A 205 5.11 14.83 -12.61
N LYS A 206 4.62 14.87 -11.36
CA LYS A 206 5.50 15.12 -10.20
C LYS A 206 6.33 13.89 -9.88
N LYS A 207 7.64 14.10 -9.75
CA LYS A 207 8.63 13.06 -9.42
C LYS A 207 9.01 13.19 -7.96
N ILE A 208 8.87 12.11 -7.20
CA ILE A 208 9.31 12.04 -5.81
C ILE A 208 10.45 11.03 -5.70
N PHE A 209 11.61 11.49 -5.24
CA PHE A 209 12.74 10.60 -4.97
C PHE A 209 12.63 10.04 -3.56
N LEU A 210 12.80 8.72 -3.41
CA LEU A 210 12.98 8.07 -2.12
C LEU A 210 14.43 7.66 -2.00
N TRP A 211 15.14 8.30 -1.07
CA TRP A 211 16.55 8.02 -0.81
C TRP A 211 16.71 7.36 0.55
N GLU A 212 17.30 6.17 0.57
CA GLU A 212 17.66 5.53 1.83
C GLU A 212 19.05 5.93 2.28
N GLN A 213 19.16 6.34 3.54
CA GLN A 213 20.41 6.64 4.18
C GLN A 213 21.15 5.35 4.52
N THR A 214 22.40 5.26 4.08
CA THR A 214 23.34 4.21 4.44
C THR A 214 24.60 4.82 5.04
N LEU A 215 25.35 4.02 5.79
CA LEU A 215 26.63 4.48 6.35
C LEU A 215 27.57 4.88 5.21
N ASP A 216 28.24 6.02 5.37
CA ASP A 216 29.22 6.55 4.42
C ASP A 216 28.67 6.70 2.99
N VAL A 217 27.39 7.08 2.86
CA VAL A 217 26.75 7.28 1.55
C VAL A 217 27.29 8.55 0.87
N ASP A 218 27.58 8.45 -0.42
CA ASP A 218 27.91 9.61 -1.25
C ASP A 218 26.70 10.54 -1.35
N ILE A 219 26.87 11.79 -0.90
CA ILE A 219 25.83 12.82 -0.90
C ILE A 219 25.70 13.54 -2.25
N GLY A 220 26.55 13.25 -3.24
CA GLY A 220 26.46 13.84 -4.60
C GLY A 220 25.12 13.56 -5.29
N VAL A 221 24.40 12.51 -4.88
CA VAL A 221 23.02 12.25 -5.32
C VAL A 221 22.09 13.44 -5.05
N LEU A 222 22.35 14.24 -4.01
CA LEU A 222 21.53 15.39 -3.64
C LEU A 222 21.57 16.52 -4.68
N ASP A 223 22.68 16.66 -5.41
CA ASP A 223 22.76 17.63 -6.51
C ASP A 223 21.81 17.24 -7.65
N TRP A 224 21.77 15.94 -7.99
CA TRP A 224 20.82 15.42 -8.96
C TRP A 224 19.36 15.56 -8.48
N VAL A 225 19.10 15.26 -7.21
CA VAL A 225 17.77 15.41 -6.58
C VAL A 225 17.29 16.84 -6.75
N LYS A 226 18.09 17.82 -6.33
CA LYS A 226 17.74 19.25 -6.42
C LYS A 226 17.40 19.69 -7.84
N ALA A 227 18.06 19.11 -8.85
CA ALA A 227 17.85 19.45 -10.25
C ALA A 227 16.69 18.69 -10.94
N SER A 228 16.28 17.53 -10.42
CA SER A 228 15.53 16.55 -11.23
C SER A 228 14.18 16.10 -10.68
N VAL A 229 13.88 16.38 -9.41
CA VAL A 229 12.64 15.91 -8.76
C VAL A 229 11.88 17.03 -8.05
N ASP A 230 10.60 16.81 -7.78
CA ASP A 230 9.68 17.78 -7.17
C ASP A 230 9.54 17.60 -5.64
N GLY A 231 10.09 16.52 -5.09
CA GLY A 231 10.04 16.22 -3.66
C GLY A 231 10.98 15.09 -3.28
N LEU A 232 11.43 15.12 -2.02
CA LEU A 232 12.37 14.16 -1.47
C LEU A 232 11.77 13.48 -0.24
N VAL A 233 11.83 12.16 -0.21
CA VAL A 233 11.63 11.36 1.01
C VAL A 233 12.95 10.70 1.37
N ILE A 234 13.39 10.89 2.61
CA ILE A 234 14.59 10.26 3.14
C ILE A 234 14.16 9.13 4.07
N SER A 235 14.64 7.91 3.81
CA SER A 235 14.56 6.78 4.74
C SER A 235 15.77 6.89 5.68
N GLY A 236 15.59 7.62 6.78
CA GLY A 236 16.64 8.00 7.73
C GLY A 236 17.01 6.92 8.74
N PHE A 237 18.15 7.08 9.40
CA PHE A 237 18.63 6.17 10.44
C PHE A 237 17.74 6.20 11.68
N GLY A 238 17.64 5.08 12.40
CA GLY A 238 17.06 5.03 13.75
C GLY A 238 15.67 5.67 13.82
N ALA A 239 15.55 6.77 14.56
CA ALA A 239 14.29 7.50 14.73
C ALA A 239 14.07 8.61 13.68
N GLY A 240 14.68 8.51 12.49
CA GLY A 240 14.55 9.50 11.42
C GLY A 240 15.68 10.53 11.42
N HIS A 241 16.93 10.06 11.53
CA HIS A 241 18.12 10.91 11.50
C HIS A 241 18.85 10.80 10.16
N VAL A 242 19.68 11.78 9.84
CA VAL A 242 20.54 11.80 8.63
C VAL A 242 22.00 12.01 9.02
N SER A 243 22.93 11.76 8.07
CA SER A 243 24.35 12.05 8.29
C SER A 243 24.62 13.55 8.44
N LEU A 244 25.78 13.92 9.00
CA LEU A 244 26.22 15.32 9.12
C LEU A 244 26.26 16.00 7.74
N GLU A 245 26.82 15.32 6.75
CA GLU A 245 26.99 15.79 5.37
C GLU A 245 25.62 16.00 4.70
N THR A 246 24.68 15.08 4.93
CA THR A 246 23.29 15.23 4.46
C THR A 246 22.62 16.42 5.14
N ALA A 247 22.77 16.57 6.46
CA ALA A 247 22.18 17.67 7.21
C ALA A 247 22.71 19.04 6.77
N GLN A 248 23.98 19.14 6.38
CA GLN A 248 24.58 20.37 5.88
C GLN A 248 23.99 20.81 4.53
N ARG A 249 23.60 19.86 3.67
CA ARG A 249 22.95 20.14 2.37
C ARG A 249 21.43 20.26 2.46
N LEU A 250 20.82 19.77 3.55
CA LEU A 250 19.37 19.61 3.68
C LEU A 250 18.62 20.94 3.51
N LYS A 251 19.09 22.02 4.14
CA LYS A 251 18.49 23.36 4.01
C LYS A 251 18.35 23.83 2.57
N GLU A 252 19.38 23.62 1.74
CA GLU A 252 19.36 24.03 0.32
C GLU A 252 18.32 23.27 -0.50
N ILE A 253 18.01 22.04 -0.11
CA ILE A 253 16.99 21.20 -0.77
C ILE A 253 15.59 21.61 -0.31
N ILE A 254 15.41 21.85 0.99
CA ILE A 254 14.14 22.30 1.57
C ILE A 254 13.66 23.60 0.93
N GLU A 255 14.58 24.53 0.62
CA GLU A 255 14.25 25.77 -0.07
C GLU A 255 13.71 25.55 -1.50
N CYS A 256 13.97 24.38 -2.11
CA CYS A 256 13.56 24.05 -3.46
C CYS A 256 12.32 23.13 -3.52
N MET A 257 12.15 22.25 -2.53
CA MET A 257 11.09 21.23 -2.53
C MET A 257 10.74 20.75 -1.11
N PRO A 258 9.56 20.13 -0.91
CA PRO A 258 9.25 19.45 0.33
C PRO A 258 10.19 18.27 0.58
N VAL A 259 10.69 18.19 1.82
CA VAL A 259 11.50 17.06 2.30
C VAL A 259 10.79 16.37 3.46
N ILE A 260 10.52 15.08 3.28
CA ILE A 260 9.98 14.21 4.34
C ILE A 260 11.08 13.29 4.83
N ILE A 261 11.23 13.15 6.15
CA ILE A 261 12.13 12.17 6.74
C ILE A 261 11.29 11.10 7.42
N ALA A 262 11.35 9.89 6.89
CA ALA A 262 10.83 8.68 7.52
C ALA A 262 11.97 7.91 8.18
N THR A 263 11.64 6.89 8.96
CA THR A 263 12.64 5.93 9.42
C THR A 263 12.82 4.79 8.43
N ARG A 264 14.07 4.35 8.23
CA ARG A 264 14.40 3.09 7.56
C ARG A 264 14.21 1.87 8.46
N THR A 265 14.03 2.11 9.76
CA THR A 265 13.61 1.06 10.69
C THR A 265 12.24 0.56 10.26
N THR A 266 12.06 -0.76 10.30
CA THR A 266 10.87 -1.37 9.73
C THR A 266 9.59 -1.10 10.53
N GLU A 267 9.69 -0.70 11.79
CA GLU A 267 8.59 -0.47 12.72
C GLU A 267 8.91 0.71 13.63
N GLY A 268 7.86 1.40 14.07
CA GLY A 268 7.94 2.52 15.00
C GLY A 268 8.00 3.88 14.30
N PRO A 269 7.77 4.96 15.06
CA PRO A 269 7.72 6.30 14.51
C PRO A 269 9.10 6.94 14.40
N THR A 270 9.19 7.99 13.61
CA THR A 270 10.24 9.00 13.78
C THR A 270 10.13 9.69 15.14
N ALA A 271 11.25 10.07 15.74
CA ALA A 271 11.26 10.88 16.96
C ALA A 271 10.70 12.29 16.69
N TYR A 272 10.26 12.95 17.76
CA TYR A 272 9.66 14.28 17.71
C TYR A 272 10.58 15.36 18.29
N SER A 273 11.26 15.07 19.40
CA SER A 273 12.04 16.07 20.15
C SER A 273 13.03 15.45 21.14
N THR A 274 13.72 14.37 20.77
CA THR A 274 14.61 13.61 21.65
C THR A 274 16.07 14.03 21.52
N TYR A 275 16.62 14.10 20.30
CA TYR A 275 18.03 14.34 20.04
C TYR A 275 18.27 15.73 19.45
N GLY A 276 19.36 16.38 19.86
CA GLY A 276 19.67 17.78 19.50
C GLY A 276 20.99 17.99 18.76
N TYR A 277 21.57 16.95 18.15
CA TYR A 277 22.81 17.05 17.37
C TYR A 277 22.51 17.36 15.88
N ILE A 278 23.50 17.78 15.09
CA ILE A 278 23.29 18.09 13.66
C ILE A 278 22.89 16.82 12.89
N GLY A 279 21.78 16.87 12.14
CA GLY A 279 21.19 15.72 11.47
C GLY A 279 20.25 14.87 12.31
N SER A 280 20.03 15.23 13.59
CA SER A 280 18.92 14.70 14.38
C SER A 280 17.57 15.21 13.88
N GLU A 281 16.48 14.62 14.36
CA GLU A 281 15.12 15.05 14.07
C GLU A 281 14.87 16.51 14.49
N ILE A 282 15.36 16.97 15.66
CA ILE A 282 15.17 18.36 16.09
C ILE A 282 15.86 19.31 15.13
N ASP A 283 17.08 18.97 14.70
CA ASP A 283 17.82 19.76 13.71
C ASP A 283 17.09 19.78 12.36
N CYS A 284 16.68 18.62 11.85
CA CYS A 284 15.98 18.52 10.57
C CYS A 284 14.64 19.28 10.58
N ILE A 285 13.86 19.19 11.66
CA ILE A 285 12.62 19.95 11.85
C ILE A 285 12.91 21.46 11.84
N LYS A 286 13.95 21.92 12.57
CA LYS A 286 14.36 23.33 12.58
C LYS A 286 14.77 23.82 11.19
N GLN A 287 15.37 22.96 10.37
CA GLN A 287 15.71 23.28 8.99
C GLN A 287 14.49 23.32 8.06
N GLY A 288 13.35 22.74 8.46
CA GLY A 288 12.09 22.75 7.72
C GLY A 288 11.67 21.41 7.12
N ALA A 289 12.37 20.31 7.45
CA ALA A 289 11.94 18.98 7.06
C ALA A 289 10.72 18.54 7.89
N MET A 290 9.86 17.72 7.29
CA MET A 290 8.72 17.12 7.97
C MET A 290 9.01 15.67 8.33
N MET A 291 8.76 15.30 9.59
CA MET A 291 8.93 13.92 10.04
C MET A 291 7.70 13.07 9.67
N ALA A 292 7.90 11.85 9.20
CA ALA A 292 6.82 10.99 8.70
C ALA A 292 5.99 10.30 9.81
N GLY A 293 6.39 10.43 11.08
CA GLY A 293 5.76 9.70 12.18
C GLY A 293 5.87 8.20 11.94
N TYR A 294 4.73 7.51 11.98
CA TYR A 294 4.62 6.07 11.72
C TYR A 294 4.57 5.70 10.23
N LEU A 295 4.51 6.67 9.33
CA LEU A 295 4.39 6.37 7.91
C LEU A 295 5.74 5.91 7.35
N SER A 296 5.78 4.70 6.79
CA SER A 296 7.01 4.18 6.17
C SER A 296 7.44 5.04 4.99
N ALA A 297 8.75 5.04 4.67
CA ALA A 297 9.30 5.88 3.61
C ALA A 297 8.62 5.66 2.24
N LYS A 298 8.24 4.42 1.93
CA LYS A 298 7.51 4.07 0.69
C LYS A 298 6.12 4.73 0.64
N LYS A 299 5.39 4.70 1.76
CA LYS A 299 4.04 5.30 1.85
C LYS A 299 4.11 6.82 1.93
N ALA A 300 5.10 7.38 2.64
CA ALA A 300 5.39 8.81 2.64
C ALA A 300 5.66 9.32 1.22
N ARG A 301 6.42 8.56 0.41
CA ARG A 301 6.64 8.86 -1.02
C ARG A 301 5.35 8.90 -1.82
N ILE A 302 4.46 7.91 -1.62
CA ILE A 302 3.16 7.85 -2.32
C ILE A 302 2.25 9.00 -1.89
N LEU A 303 2.18 9.31 -0.60
CA LEU A 303 1.37 10.41 -0.08
C LEU A 303 1.86 11.78 -0.59
N LEU A 304 3.18 12.01 -0.55
CA LEU A 304 3.77 13.24 -1.09
C LEU A 304 3.50 13.36 -2.59
N TRP A 305 3.65 12.26 -3.34
CA TRP A 305 3.31 12.22 -4.77
C TRP A 305 1.84 12.59 -5.01
N ALA A 306 0.91 12.06 -4.22
CA ALA A 306 -0.52 12.34 -4.35
C ALA A 306 -0.85 13.81 -4.03
N ILE A 307 -0.19 14.40 -3.04
CA ILE A 307 -0.36 15.80 -2.64
C ILE A 307 0.14 16.73 -3.74
N LEU A 308 1.37 16.53 -4.24
CA LEU A 308 1.95 17.43 -5.24
C LEU A 308 1.24 17.33 -6.59
N ASN A 309 0.80 16.14 -7.03
CA ASN A 309 0.04 15.97 -8.27
C ASN A 309 -1.40 16.50 -8.20
N ASN A 310 -1.87 16.87 -7.00
CA ASN A 310 -3.13 17.59 -6.79
C ASN A 310 -2.92 19.08 -6.53
N ASN A 311 -1.68 19.60 -6.60
CA ASN A 311 -1.33 20.96 -6.19
C ASN A 311 -1.80 21.30 -4.76
N LEU A 312 -1.82 20.29 -3.88
CA LEU A 312 -2.17 20.47 -2.48
C LEU A 312 -0.94 20.92 -1.69
N GLY A 313 -1.16 21.73 -0.66
CA GLY A 313 -0.09 22.16 0.25
C GLY A 313 0.28 21.07 1.26
N MET A 314 1.47 21.20 1.86
CA MET A 314 1.99 20.27 2.87
C MET A 314 1.12 20.12 4.12
N LYS A 315 0.18 21.04 4.36
CA LYS A 315 -0.86 20.88 5.39
C LYS A 315 -1.63 19.56 5.23
N TYR A 316 -1.89 19.10 4.01
CA TYR A 316 -2.57 17.82 3.78
C TYR A 316 -1.73 16.61 4.22
N PHE A 317 -0.40 16.73 4.17
CA PHE A 317 0.49 15.68 4.68
C PHE A 317 0.38 15.65 6.21
N GLN A 318 0.45 16.81 6.87
CA GLN A 318 0.28 16.92 8.31
C GLN A 318 -1.10 16.42 8.76
N ASP A 319 -2.19 16.87 8.11
CA ASP A 319 -3.55 16.43 8.41
C ASP A 319 -3.72 14.91 8.25
N TYR A 320 -2.97 14.28 7.34
CA TYR A 320 -2.94 12.82 7.19
C TYR A 320 -2.27 12.17 8.41
N LEU A 321 -1.09 12.66 8.80
CA LEU A 321 -0.34 12.15 9.96
C LEU A 321 -1.15 12.29 11.25
N ASP A 322 -1.80 13.44 11.46
CA ASP A 322 -2.61 13.71 12.64
C ASP A 322 -3.78 12.72 12.77
N LYS A 323 -4.31 12.25 11.63
CA LYS A 323 -5.40 11.25 11.57
C LYS A 323 -4.89 9.81 11.51
N MET A 324 -3.58 9.58 11.59
CA MET A 324 -3.06 8.23 11.82
C MET A 324 -3.28 7.79 13.26
N ILE A 325 -3.18 8.72 14.21
CA ILE A 325 -3.32 8.45 15.65
C ILE A 325 -4.65 9.00 16.19
N TYR A 326 -5.13 8.43 17.30
CA TYR A 326 -6.41 8.79 17.94
C TYR A 326 -6.23 9.76 19.09
#